data_AF-A0A7V4UYY3-F1
#
_entry.id   AF-A0A7V4UYY3-F1
#
_cell.length_a   1.000
_cell.length_b   1.000
_cell.length_c   1.000
_cell.angle_alpha   90.00
_cell.angle_beta   90.00
_cell.angle_gamma   90.00
#
_symmetry.space_group_name_H-M   'P 1'
#
loop_
_entity.id
_entity.type
_entity.pdbx_description
1 polymer ?
#
loop_
_entity_poly.entity_id
_entity_poly.type
_entity_poly.pdbx_seq_one_letter_code
_entity_poly.pdbx_strand_id
1 'polypeptide(L)'
;MGISNLMDIASTSLNAQRLALEVTGENITNVNTPGYSRQTAVLQTMPTTISSGFPMGNGVKVAAIQRYYDSFLQGQLLTGNAAKG
;
A
#
# COMPACT_ATOMS: atom_id res chain seq x y z
N MET A 1 -27.51 2.29 10.98
CA MET A 1 -26.69 1.34 10.20
C MET A 1 -27.59 0.55 9.26
N GLY A 2 -27.78 1.01 8.03
CA GLY A 2 -28.48 0.23 7.00
C GLY A 2 -27.52 -0.77 6.34
N ILE A 3 -28.05 -1.87 5.79
CA ILE A 3 -27.26 -2.88 5.07
C ILE A 3 -26.43 -2.27 3.92
N SER A 4 -26.89 -1.17 3.32
CA SER A 4 -26.16 -0.43 2.28
C SER A 4 -24.77 0.01 2.74
N ASN A 5 -24.65 0.61 3.93
CA ASN A 5 -23.35 1.06 4.43
C ASN A 5 -22.39 -0.11 4.72
N LEU A 6 -22.92 -1.26 5.16
CA LEU A 6 -22.11 -2.47 5.32
C LEU A 6 -21.60 -2.99 3.96
N MET A 7 -22.44 -2.96 2.94
CA MET A 7 -22.06 -3.34 1.58
C MET A 7 -21.02 -2.39 0.98
N ASP A 8 -21.12 -1.10 1.26
CA ASP A 8 -20.13 -0.11 0.82
C ASP A 8 -18.76 -0.35 1.47
N ILE A 9 -18.74 -0.65 2.78
CA ILE A 9 -17.50 -1.04 3.50
C ILE A 9 -16.92 -2.34 2.93
N ALA A 10 -17.76 -3.34 2.67
CA ALA A 10 -17.32 -4.60 2.09
C ALA A 10 -16.73 -4.38 0.69
N SER A 11 -17.39 -3.58 -0.14
CA SER A 11 -16.93 -3.23 -1.49
C SER A 11 -15.59 -2.51 -1.48
N THR A 12 -15.42 -1.48 -0.63
CA THR A 12 -14.14 -0.76 -0.51
C THR A 12 -13.02 -1.67 -0.01
N SER A 13 -13.30 -2.55 0.95
CA SER A 13 -12.32 -3.52 1.46
C SER A 13 -11.90 -4.54 0.40
N LEU A 14 -12.86 -5.09 -0.35
CA LEU A 14 -12.55 -6.05 -1.42
C LEU A 14 -11.73 -5.40 -2.54
N ASN A 15 -12.04 -4.15 -2.92
CA ASN A 15 -11.28 -3.43 -3.93
C ASN A 15 -9.85 -3.11 -3.46
N ALA A 16 -9.68 -2.66 -2.22
CA ALA A 16 -8.37 -2.41 -1.63
C ALA A 16 -7.51 -3.69 -1.60
N GLN A 17 -8.13 -4.82 -1.26
CA GLN A 17 -7.45 -6.11 -1.15
C GLN A 17 -7.10 -6.68 -2.51
N ARG A 18 -7.97 -6.52 -3.51
CA ARG A 18 -7.66 -6.85 -4.91
C ARG A 18 -6.41 -6.11 -5.38
N LEU A 19 -6.31 -4.81 -5.11
CA LEU A 19 -5.13 -4.02 -5.50
C LEU A 19 -3.86 -4.46 -4.75
N ALA A 20 -3.98 -4.80 -3.46
CA ALA A 20 -2.86 -5.34 -2.69
C ALA A 20 -2.37 -6.69 -3.25
N LEU A 21 -3.27 -7.55 -3.72
CA LEU A 21 -2.93 -8.79 -4.40
C LEU A 21 -2.27 -8.55 -5.75
N GLU A 22 -2.71 -7.54 -6.50
CA GLU A 22 -2.06 -7.15 -7.77
C GLU A 22 -0.61 -6.70 -7.53
N VAL A 23 -0.36 -5.85 -6.53
CA VAL A 23 1.01 -5.47 -6.13
C VAL A 23 1.83 -6.68 -5.71
N THR A 24 1.21 -7.64 -5.02
CA THR A 24 1.87 -8.90 -4.65
C THR A 24 2.22 -9.73 -5.90
N GLY A 25 1.32 -9.80 -6.88
CA GLY A 25 1.57 -10.46 -8.16
C GLY A 25 2.73 -9.83 -8.93
N GLU A 26 2.75 -8.49 -9.03
CA GLU A 26 3.86 -7.75 -9.64
C GLU A 26 5.20 -8.03 -8.94
N ASN A 27 5.20 -8.09 -7.61
CA ASN A 27 6.42 -8.44 -6.86
C ASN A 27 6.91 -9.85 -7.18
N ILE A 28 6.00 -10.82 -7.30
CA ILE A 28 6.35 -12.22 -7.59
C ILE A 28 6.91 -12.31 -9.01
N THR A 29 6.21 -11.73 -9.99
CA THR A 29 6.62 -11.78 -11.41
C THR A 29 7.99 -11.13 -11.62
N ASN A 30 8.27 -10.03 -10.94
CA ASN A 30 9.49 -9.25 -11.16
C ASN A 30 10.62 -9.54 -10.15
N VAL A 31 10.47 -10.52 -9.26
CA VAL A 31 11.45 -10.79 -8.18
C VAL A 31 12.87 -11.05 -8.69
N ASN A 32 13.01 -11.66 -9.87
CA ASN A 32 14.31 -11.98 -10.49
C ASN A 32 14.74 -10.95 -11.55
N THR A 33 14.02 -9.84 -11.70
CA THR A 33 14.36 -8.79 -12.65
C THR A 33 15.39 -7.84 -12.04
N PRO A 34 16.63 -7.74 -12.58
CA PRO A 34 17.63 -6.83 -12.05
C PRO A 34 17.13 -5.38 -11.99
N GLY A 35 17.35 -4.72 -10.86
CA GLY A 35 16.89 -3.35 -10.63
C GLY A 35 15.41 -3.22 -10.22
N TYR A 36 14.64 -4.31 -10.18
CA TYR A 36 13.30 -4.25 -9.62
C TYR A 36 13.33 -3.97 -8.11
N SER A 37 12.48 -3.06 -7.66
CA SER A 37 12.30 -2.71 -6.26
C SER A 37 10.94 -3.20 -5.78
N ARG A 38 10.93 -4.01 -4.72
CA ARG A 38 9.70 -4.56 -4.14
C ARG A 38 8.73 -3.44 -3.78
N GLN A 39 7.47 -3.61 -4.15
CA GLN A 39 6.38 -2.70 -3.86
C GLN A 39 5.50 -3.20 -2.70
N THR A 40 4.82 -2.30 -2.01
CA THR A 40 3.85 -2.65 -0.96
C THR A 40 2.68 -1.69 -0.99
N ALA A 41 1.46 -2.22 -1.03
CA ALA A 41 0.25 -1.44 -0.90
C ALA A 41 0.04 -1.04 0.56
N VAL A 42 -0.01 0.27 0.82
CA VAL A 42 -0.28 0.84 2.14
C VAL A 42 -1.78 1.06 2.28
N LEU A 43 -2.40 0.32 3.18
CA LEU A 43 -3.81 0.45 3.49
C LEU A 43 -4.01 1.51 4.57
N GLN A 44 -5.07 2.31 4.42
CA GLN A 44 -5.45 3.34 5.37
C GLN A 44 -6.97 3.35 5.57
N THR A 45 -7.40 3.53 6.82
CA THR A 45 -8.81 3.72 7.14
C THR A 45 -9.34 4.98 6.46
N MET A 46 -10.55 4.88 5.92
CA MET A 46 -11.24 6.07 5.43
C MET A 46 -11.73 6.91 6.63
N PRO A 47 -11.76 8.25 6.51
CA PRO A 47 -12.26 9.12 7.58
C PRO A 47 -13.64 8.66 8.03
N THR A 48 -13.92 8.74 9.33
CA THR A 48 -15.24 8.36 9.86
C THR A 48 -16.28 9.43 9.54
N THR A 49 -17.53 9.00 9.34
CA THR A 49 -18.68 9.91 9.23
C THR A 49 -19.50 9.80 10.52
N ILE A 50 -20.02 10.92 11.03
CA ILE A 50 -20.95 10.88 12.16
C ILE A 50 -22.35 10.56 11.64
N SER A 51 -22.96 9.51 12.19
CA SER A 51 -24.36 9.15 11.94
C SER A 51 -25.06 8.87 13.26
N SER A 52 -26.23 9.47 13.47
CA SER A 52 -27.00 9.34 14.71
C SER A 52 -26.20 9.63 16.00
N GLY A 53 -25.21 10.52 15.93
CA GLY A 53 -24.36 10.87 17.08
C GLY A 53 -23.17 9.94 17.33
N PHE A 54 -22.98 8.89 16.51
CA PHE A 54 -21.86 7.95 16.65
C PHE A 54 -20.91 8.03 15.45
N PRO A 55 -19.59 7.90 15.67
CA PRO A 55 -18.63 7.78 14.57
C PRO A 55 -18.79 6.41 13.88
N MET A 56 -19.08 6.43 12.59
CA MET A 56 -19.15 5.25 11.73
C MET A 56 -17.90 5.18 10.85
N GLY A 57 -17.31 3.98 10.78
CA GLY A 57 -16.21 3.69 9.85
C GLY A 57 -16.71 3.58 8.42
N ASN A 58 -15.91 4.10 7.47
CA ASN A 58 -16.22 4.12 6.04
C ASN A 58 -15.37 3.12 5.23
N GLY A 59 -14.77 2.13 5.91
CA GLY A 59 -13.92 1.12 5.29
C GLY A 59 -12.46 1.55 5.14
N VAL A 60 -11.80 0.99 4.12
CA VAL A 60 -10.35 1.10 3.89
C VAL A 60 -10.08 1.48 2.44
N LYS A 61 -8.97 2.18 2.22
CA LYS A 61 -8.44 2.49 0.89
C LYS A 61 -6.95 2.20 0.82
N VAL A 62 -6.42 2.03 -0.39
CA VAL A 62 -4.97 2.06 -0.61
C VAL A 62 -4.52 3.52 -0.65
N ALA A 63 -3.73 3.93 0.35
CA ALA A 63 -3.19 5.28 0.45
C ALA A 63 -2.03 5.51 -0.51
N ALA A 64 -1.16 4.51 -0.67
CA ALA A 64 0.00 4.56 -1.56
C ALA A 64 0.49 3.16 -1.92
N ILE A 65 1.26 3.07 -3.01
CA ILE A 65 2.12 1.93 -3.29
C ILE A 65 3.56 2.39 -3.03
N GLN A 66 4.16 1.90 -1.96
CA GLN A 66 5.52 2.26 -1.56
C GLN A 66 6.53 1.28 -2.17
N ARG A 67 7.70 1.77 -2.57
CA ARG A 67 8.82 0.96 -3.06
C ARG A 67 9.88 0.84 -1.98
N TYR A 68 10.32 -0.38 -1.73
CA TYR A 68 11.47 -0.69 -0.90
C TYR A 68 12.71 -0.69 -1.79
N TYR A 69 13.57 0.29 -1.56
CA TYR A 69 14.95 0.25 -2.02
C TYR A 69 15.79 -0.35 -0.90
N ASP A 70 16.73 -1.22 -1.23
CA ASP A 70 17.67 -1.74 -0.24
C ASP A 70 18.55 -0.58 0.25
N SER A 71 18.25 -0.08 1.45
CA SER A 71 18.98 1.02 2.08
C SER A 71 20.47 0.73 2.25
N PHE A 72 20.86 -0.56 2.30
CA PHE A 72 22.26 -0.97 2.37
C PHE A 72 22.98 -0.76 1.04
N LEU A 73 22.32 -1.11 -0.07
CA LEU A 73 22.83 -0.87 -1.42
C LEU A 73 22.89 0.62 -1.74
N GLN A 74 21.92 1.41 -1.27
CA GLN A 74 21.93 2.86 -1.41
C GLN A 74 23.06 3.51 -0.59
N GLY A 75 23.31 3.02 0.63
CA GLY A 75 24.44 3.44 1.46
C GLY A 75 25.80 3.12 0.81
N GLN A 76 25.94 1.95 0.18
CA GLN A 76 27.15 1.58 -0.56
C GLN A 76 27.35 2.41 -1.83
N LEU A 77 26.29 2.74 -2.58
CA LEU A 77 26.39 3.65 -3.73
C LEU A 77 26.79 5.06 -3.30
N LEU A 78 26.22 5.57 -2.20
CA LEU A 78 26.55 6.89 -1.67
C LEU A 78 28.00 6.94 -1.14
N THR A 79 28.43 5.91 -0.41
CA THR A 79 29.80 5.80 0.14
C THR A 79 30.84 5.54 -0.96
N GLY A 80 30.52 4.68 -1.93
CA GLY A 80 31.39 4.36 -3.06
C GLY A 80 31.60 5.53 -4.03
N ASN A 81 30.60 6.41 -4.15
CA ASN A 81 30.75 7.68 -4.88
C ASN A 81 31.53 8.73 -4.06
N ALA A 82 31.37 8.76 -2.73
CA ALA A 82 32.15 9.64 -1.85
C ALA A 82 33.64 9.28 -1.80
N ALA A 83 34.00 8.00 -1.96
CA ALA A 83 35.40 7.56 -2.02
C ALA A 83 36.09 7.80 -3.38
N LYS A 84 35.35 8.32 -4.37
CA LYS A 84 35.87 8.66 -5.72
C LYS A 84 35.99 10.17 -5.98
N GLY A 85 35.79 11.01 -4.97
CA GLY A 85 36.07 12.45 -5.01
C GLY A 85 37.25 12.79 -4.11
#